data_AF-A0A7X6NIK9-F1
#
_entry.id   AF-A0A7X6NIK9-F1
#
_cell.length_a   1.000
_cell.length_b   1.000
_cell.length_c   1.000
_cell.angle_alpha   90.00
_cell.angle_beta   90.00
_cell.angle_gamma   90.00
#
_symmetry.space_group_name_H-M   'P 1'
#
loop_
_entity.id
_entity.type
_entity.pdbx_description
1 polymer ?
#
loop_
_entity_poly.entity_id
_entity_poly.type
_entity_poly.pdbx_seq_one_letter_code
_entity_poly.pdbx_strand_id
1 'polypeptide(L)'
;MKRLLSLLLALMMVLSLAACTQPAQTPPAEEKPAEEQPAEEKPAEEKPAEEEPFEGIIAIVTNTLSQNEEEYRSAELMVQTYGEDKIMHVLWPDNFMTEQEQMISTIAKIGSNPDVKGLIINQAVPGTNAAVDKLLETRDDIFISYCTPQENPPDVAERADLILNPDELKMGDAIPIQAQKLGAKTLVHYSFPRHMSIVMLAARRQLMIDKCKEIGLEFYDATAPDPTSDVGVPGAQQFILEDVPKLVDRFGKDTAFFSTNCAMQTPLIKATSDAGAIYPQPCCPSPYHGYPSALGIESTGYSVDAMANVISETAKALKAKGV
;
A
#
# COMPACT_ATOMS: atom_id res chain seq x y z
N MET A 1 10.88 -52.73 -21.81
CA MET A 1 9.57 -52.37 -21.20
C MET A 1 9.22 -50.89 -21.33
N LYS A 2 10.09 -49.91 -21.00
CA LYS A 2 9.74 -48.48 -21.18
C LYS A 2 9.55 -48.04 -22.64
N ARG A 3 10.28 -48.61 -23.61
CA ARG A 3 10.13 -48.29 -25.05
C ARG A 3 8.89 -48.93 -25.72
N LEU A 4 8.37 -50.03 -25.17
CA LEU A 4 7.13 -50.67 -25.64
C LEU A 4 5.89 -49.90 -25.14
N LEU A 5 5.96 -49.34 -23.93
CA LEU A 5 4.89 -48.54 -23.35
C LEU A 5 4.71 -47.20 -24.08
N SER A 6 5.82 -46.56 -24.49
CA SER A 6 5.78 -45.31 -25.26
C SER A 6 5.25 -45.49 -26.70
N LEU A 7 5.51 -46.65 -27.32
CA LEU A 7 4.96 -46.98 -28.64
C LEU A 7 3.45 -47.30 -28.56
N LEU A 8 2.99 -47.92 -27.48
CA LEU A 8 1.56 -48.20 -27.27
C LEU A 8 0.74 -46.92 -27.02
N LEU A 9 1.30 -45.96 -26.25
CA LEU A 9 0.66 -44.68 -25.98
C LEU A 9 0.58 -43.79 -27.23
N ALA A 10 1.63 -43.77 -28.06
CA ALA A 10 1.64 -43.03 -29.31
C ALA A 10 0.68 -43.61 -30.36
N LEU A 11 0.49 -44.95 -30.37
CA LEU A 11 -0.46 -45.61 -31.28
C LEU A 11 -1.92 -45.36 -30.88
N MET A 12 -2.21 -45.21 -29.58
CA MET A 12 -3.56 -44.88 -29.07
C MET A 12 -3.98 -43.42 -29.35
N MET A 13 -3.03 -42.48 -29.50
CA MET A 13 -3.35 -41.08 -29.82
C MET A 13 -3.57 -40.82 -31.32
N VAL A 14 -3.24 -41.77 -32.21
CA VAL A 14 -3.43 -41.64 -33.67
C VAL A 14 -4.74 -42.32 -34.13
N LEU A 15 -5.31 -43.22 -33.32
CA LEU A 15 -6.54 -43.97 -33.63
C LEU A 15 -7.85 -43.24 -33.30
N SER A 16 -7.80 -42.06 -32.67
CA SER A 16 -8.99 -41.26 -32.33
C SER A 16 -9.39 -40.22 -33.39
N LEU A 17 -8.65 -40.12 -34.50
CA LEU A 17 -8.85 -39.09 -35.54
C LEU A 17 -9.30 -39.64 -36.91
N ALA A 18 -9.69 -40.91 -37.01
CA ALA A 18 -10.08 -41.54 -38.28
C ALA A 18 -11.20 -42.58 -38.16
N ALA A 19 -12.39 -42.15 -37.73
CA ALA A 19 -13.68 -42.82 -37.98
C ALA A 19 -14.77 -41.80 -37.62
N CYS A 20 -15.48 -41.16 -38.55
CA CYS A 20 -16.39 -41.80 -39.50
C CYS A 20 -16.59 -40.94 -40.76
N THR A 21 -16.53 -41.56 -41.94
CA THR A 21 -17.16 -41.11 -43.20
C THR A 21 -17.09 -42.30 -44.17
N GLN A 22 -18.19 -42.94 -44.61
CA GLN A 22 -18.98 -42.74 -45.86
C GLN A 22 -19.70 -44.10 -46.22
N PRO A 23 -20.50 -44.28 -47.32
CA PRO A 23 -21.53 -43.45 -47.99
C PRO A 23 -22.77 -44.27 -48.52
N ALA A 24 -23.84 -43.58 -49.00
CA ALA A 24 -24.70 -43.98 -50.16
C ALA A 24 -25.74 -42.86 -50.51
N GLN A 25 -25.52 -42.05 -51.59
CA GLN A 25 -26.23 -41.97 -52.89
C GLN A 25 -27.74 -41.54 -52.88
N THR A 26 -28.10 -40.23 -52.96
CA THR A 26 -28.57 -39.35 -54.12
C THR A 26 -30.06 -39.45 -54.58
N PRO A 27 -30.72 -38.39 -55.14
CA PRO A 27 -30.90 -36.92 -54.84
C PRO A 27 -32.39 -36.42 -55.09
N PRO A 28 -32.76 -35.13 -55.36
CA PRO A 28 -32.47 -33.80 -54.75
C PRO A 28 -33.75 -32.98 -54.39
N ALA A 29 -33.63 -31.89 -53.60
CA ALA A 29 -34.20 -30.56 -53.91
C ALA A 29 -33.77 -29.49 -52.88
N GLU A 30 -33.46 -28.31 -53.43
CA GLU A 30 -32.95 -27.05 -52.88
C GLU A 30 -33.52 -26.56 -51.54
N GLU A 31 -32.66 -26.01 -50.67
CA GLU A 31 -32.80 -24.64 -50.13
C GLU A 31 -31.54 -24.15 -49.40
N LYS A 32 -31.40 -22.81 -49.34
CA LYS A 32 -30.24 -21.98 -48.98
C LYS A 32 -29.76 -22.10 -47.51
N PRO A 33 -28.52 -21.66 -47.19
CA PRO A 33 -27.90 -21.87 -45.88
C PRO A 33 -28.42 -20.89 -44.82
N ALA A 34 -28.67 -21.41 -43.61
CA ALA A 34 -28.85 -20.61 -42.40
C ALA A 34 -27.58 -20.75 -41.53
N GLU A 35 -27.06 -19.61 -41.07
CA GLU A 35 -25.94 -19.50 -40.14
C GLU A 35 -26.29 -20.10 -38.78
N GLU A 36 -25.44 -21.00 -38.27
CA GLU A 36 -25.48 -21.45 -36.87
C GLU A 36 -24.75 -20.41 -35.99
N GLN A 37 -25.51 -19.75 -35.09
CA GLN A 37 -24.95 -19.07 -33.93
C GLN A 37 -24.61 -20.10 -32.84
N PRO A 38 -23.48 -20.00 -32.13
CA PRO A 38 -23.21 -20.82 -30.97
C PRO A 38 -24.14 -20.42 -29.81
N ALA A 39 -24.70 -21.41 -29.12
CA ALA A 39 -25.46 -21.20 -27.90
C ALA A 39 -24.54 -20.68 -26.78
N GLU A 40 -24.85 -19.49 -26.25
CA GLU A 40 -24.28 -18.98 -25.00
C GLU A 40 -24.82 -19.79 -23.82
N GLU A 41 -23.95 -20.55 -23.15
CA GLU A 41 -24.18 -20.99 -21.78
C GLU A 41 -24.10 -19.77 -20.85
N LYS A 42 -25.25 -19.36 -20.30
CA LYS A 42 -25.30 -18.38 -19.22
C LYS A 42 -24.63 -18.96 -17.97
N PRO A 43 -23.67 -18.27 -17.34
CA PRO A 43 -23.19 -18.64 -16.01
C PRO A 43 -24.35 -18.57 -15.03
N ALA A 44 -24.50 -19.60 -14.20
CA ALA A 44 -25.42 -19.55 -13.07
C ALA A 44 -25.00 -18.41 -12.13
N GLU A 45 -25.88 -17.43 -11.91
CA GLU A 45 -25.77 -16.49 -10.81
C GLU A 45 -25.89 -17.27 -9.50
N GLU A 46 -24.77 -17.54 -8.85
CA GLU A 46 -24.75 -17.85 -7.42
C GLU A 46 -25.27 -16.60 -6.69
N LYS A 47 -26.43 -16.74 -6.04
CA LYS A 47 -26.93 -15.74 -5.09
C LYS A 47 -25.84 -15.51 -4.03
N PRO A 48 -25.53 -14.26 -3.65
CA PRO A 48 -24.71 -14.01 -2.48
C PRO A 48 -25.33 -14.75 -1.29
N ALA A 49 -24.55 -15.57 -0.61
CA ALA A 49 -24.96 -16.09 0.69
C ALA A 49 -25.30 -14.87 1.57
N GLU A 50 -26.45 -14.89 2.25
CA GLU A 50 -26.71 -13.92 3.32
C GLU A 50 -25.60 -14.12 4.37
N GLU A 51 -24.60 -13.24 4.35
CA GLU A 51 -23.56 -13.21 5.37
C GLU A 51 -24.24 -12.90 6.70
N GLU A 52 -24.17 -13.85 7.64
CA GLU A 52 -24.63 -13.56 8.99
C GLU A 52 -23.83 -12.38 9.55
N PRO A 53 -24.48 -11.42 10.24
CA PRO A 53 -23.82 -10.24 10.74
C PRO A 53 -22.69 -10.63 11.70
N PHE A 54 -21.49 -10.05 11.50
CA PHE A 54 -20.33 -10.31 12.33
C PHE A 54 -20.61 -10.05 13.82
N GLU A 55 -20.51 -11.11 14.61
CA GLU A 55 -20.60 -11.06 16.07
C GLU A 55 -19.22 -10.75 16.68
N GLY A 56 -19.06 -9.53 17.20
CA GLY A 56 -17.83 -9.10 17.87
C GLY A 56 -17.47 -7.64 17.58
N ILE A 57 -16.33 -7.25 18.13
CA ILE A 57 -15.68 -5.94 17.96
C ILE A 57 -14.39 -6.14 17.16
N ILE A 58 -14.12 -5.22 16.24
CA ILE A 58 -12.83 -5.10 15.56
C ILE A 58 -12.09 -3.91 16.20
N ALA A 59 -10.96 -4.18 16.84
CA ALA A 59 -10.05 -3.15 17.28
C ALA A 59 -9.17 -2.69 16.12
N ILE A 60 -9.11 -1.38 15.88
CA ILE A 60 -8.23 -0.76 14.91
C ILE A 60 -7.25 0.11 15.66
N VAL A 61 -5.97 -0.23 15.60
CA VAL A 61 -4.89 0.53 16.21
C VAL A 61 -4.19 1.36 15.14
N THR A 62 -4.16 2.68 15.31
CA THR A 62 -3.44 3.58 14.38
C THR A 62 -2.44 4.46 15.09
N ASN A 63 -1.56 5.11 14.32
CA ASN A 63 -0.82 6.25 14.84
C ASN A 63 -1.77 7.44 15.07
N THR A 64 -1.27 8.49 15.74
CA THR A 64 -2.02 9.73 15.90
C THR A 64 -2.13 10.49 14.57
N LEU A 65 -3.05 11.45 14.51
CA LEU A 65 -3.24 12.34 13.37
C LEU A 65 -1.95 13.05 12.92
N SER A 66 -1.05 13.39 13.86
CA SER A 66 0.19 14.12 13.56
C SER A 66 1.24 13.25 12.87
N GLN A 67 1.22 11.94 13.15
CA GLN A 67 2.10 10.93 12.55
C GLN A 67 1.54 10.44 11.20
N ASN A 68 0.22 10.21 11.12
CA ASN A 68 -0.46 9.86 9.88
C ASN A 68 -1.96 10.25 9.89
N GLU A 69 -2.30 11.28 9.12
CA GLU A 69 -3.67 11.78 9.02
C GLU A 69 -4.63 10.78 8.37
N GLU A 70 -4.19 10.09 7.32
CA GLU A 70 -5.07 9.24 6.51
C GLU A 70 -5.46 7.95 7.22
N GLU A 71 -4.51 7.30 7.88
CA GLU A 71 -4.76 6.08 8.66
C GLU A 71 -5.71 6.36 9.83
N TYR A 72 -5.48 7.48 10.54
CA TYR A 72 -6.33 7.93 11.64
C TYR A 72 -7.77 8.18 11.16
N ARG A 73 -7.94 8.99 10.11
CA ARG A 73 -9.27 9.34 9.58
C ARG A 73 -9.99 8.16 8.95
N SER A 74 -9.26 7.21 8.37
CA SER A 74 -9.84 5.97 7.87
C SER A 74 -10.42 5.13 9.01
N ALA A 75 -9.75 5.07 10.15
CA ALA A 75 -10.29 4.41 11.34
C ALA A 75 -11.50 5.16 11.93
N GLU A 76 -11.48 6.50 11.99
CA GLU A 76 -12.65 7.29 12.38
C GLU A 76 -13.85 7.04 11.46
N LEU A 77 -13.62 6.93 10.15
CA LEU A 77 -14.68 6.61 9.19
C LEU A 77 -15.30 5.23 9.47
N MET A 78 -14.49 4.23 9.85
CA MET A 78 -15.00 2.91 10.21
C MET A 78 -15.88 3.00 11.47
N VAL A 79 -15.47 3.76 12.48
CA VAL A 79 -16.29 4.03 13.67
C VAL A 79 -17.61 4.70 13.29
N GLN A 80 -17.59 5.72 12.43
CA GLN A 80 -18.80 6.42 11.97
C GLN A 80 -19.73 5.52 11.15
N THR A 81 -19.16 4.60 10.37
CA THR A 81 -19.92 3.71 9.47
C THR A 81 -20.58 2.57 10.23
N TYR A 82 -19.85 1.94 11.16
CA TYR A 82 -20.26 0.70 11.80
C TYR A 82 -20.66 0.84 13.27
N GLY A 83 -20.34 1.97 13.91
CA GLY A 83 -20.62 2.24 15.32
C GLY A 83 -19.49 1.83 16.26
N GLU A 84 -19.40 2.51 17.40
CA GLU A 84 -18.43 2.22 18.48
C GLU A 84 -18.67 0.85 19.15
N ASP A 85 -19.86 0.28 18.97
CA ASP A 85 -20.20 -1.08 19.41
C ASP A 85 -19.60 -2.17 18.51
N LYS A 86 -19.12 -1.80 17.31
CA LYS A 86 -18.47 -2.72 16.35
C LYS A 86 -17.01 -2.40 16.12
N ILE A 87 -16.62 -1.13 16.19
CA ILE A 87 -15.25 -0.67 15.93
C ILE A 87 -14.67 0.02 17.14
N MET A 88 -13.53 -0.49 17.62
CA MET A 88 -12.75 0.14 18.69
C MET A 88 -11.50 0.78 18.09
N HIS A 89 -11.52 2.10 17.88
CA HIS A 89 -10.34 2.84 17.43
C HIS A 89 -9.43 3.18 18.61
N VAL A 90 -8.17 2.76 18.53
CA VAL A 90 -7.15 2.94 19.57
C VAL A 90 -5.90 3.54 18.95
N LEU A 91 -5.14 4.32 19.71
CA LEU A 91 -3.95 5.01 19.21
C LEU A 91 -2.66 4.44 19.81
N TRP A 92 -1.64 4.34 18.97
CA TRP A 92 -0.26 4.22 19.41
C TRP A 92 0.26 5.51 20.05
N PRO A 93 1.25 5.41 20.96
CA PRO A 93 2.00 6.57 21.41
C PRO A 93 2.82 7.16 20.26
N ASP A 94 2.95 8.49 20.21
CA ASP A 94 3.75 9.19 19.20
C ASP A 94 5.23 8.77 19.25
N ASN A 95 5.76 8.51 20.46
CA ASN A 95 7.13 8.05 20.66
C ASN A 95 7.18 6.55 20.98
N PHE A 96 6.56 5.74 20.15
CA PHE A 96 6.52 4.28 20.25
C PHE A 96 7.91 3.64 20.41
N MET A 97 8.98 4.27 19.92
CA MET A 97 10.35 3.79 20.08
C MET A 97 10.81 3.75 21.54
N THR A 98 10.30 4.65 22.39
CA THR A 98 10.61 4.67 23.83
C THR A 98 9.45 4.19 24.71
N GLU A 99 8.25 4.08 24.14
CA GLU A 99 7.01 3.79 24.88
C GLU A 99 6.48 2.36 24.61
N GLN A 100 7.37 1.38 24.44
CA GLN A 100 6.98 -0.01 24.16
C GLN A 100 6.12 -0.64 25.26
N GLU A 101 6.34 -0.30 26.53
CA GLU A 101 5.49 -0.76 27.64
C GLU A 101 4.04 -0.27 27.48
N GLN A 102 3.85 0.96 26.97
CA GLN A 102 2.53 1.50 26.68
C GLN A 102 1.90 0.81 25.48
N MET A 103 2.67 0.45 24.44
CA MET A 103 2.16 -0.36 23.33
C MET A 103 1.67 -1.73 23.81
N ILE A 104 2.46 -2.42 24.64
CA ILE A 104 2.08 -3.71 25.23
C ILE A 104 0.80 -3.57 26.06
N SER A 105 0.73 -2.55 26.93
CA SER A 105 -0.46 -2.27 27.74
C SER A 105 -1.70 -2.00 26.89
N THR A 106 -1.53 -1.28 25.77
CA THR A 106 -2.61 -0.98 24.83
C THR A 106 -3.20 -2.24 24.21
N ILE A 107 -2.35 -3.13 23.69
CA ILE A 107 -2.80 -4.40 23.12
C ILE A 107 -3.37 -5.34 24.20
N ALA A 108 -2.75 -5.41 25.38
CA ALA A 108 -3.27 -6.22 26.49
C ALA A 108 -4.66 -5.77 26.93
N LYS A 109 -4.92 -4.45 26.96
CA LYS A 109 -6.25 -3.90 27.24
C LYS A 109 -7.26 -4.32 26.18
N ILE A 110 -6.91 -4.27 24.90
CA ILE A 110 -7.75 -4.77 23.79
C ILE A 110 -8.06 -6.26 24.00
N GLY A 111 -7.02 -7.07 24.25
CA GLY A 111 -7.14 -8.51 24.47
C GLY A 111 -7.98 -8.91 25.69
N SER A 112 -8.04 -8.06 26.71
CA SER A 112 -8.87 -8.30 27.90
C SER A 112 -10.37 -8.21 27.63
N ASN A 113 -10.79 -7.61 26.51
CA ASN A 113 -12.19 -7.57 26.10
C ASN A 113 -12.55 -8.86 25.32
N PRO A 114 -13.39 -9.76 25.87
CA PRO A 114 -13.73 -11.03 25.24
C PRO A 114 -14.49 -10.88 23.91
N ASP A 115 -15.14 -9.73 23.69
CA ASP A 115 -15.93 -9.44 22.49
C ASP A 115 -15.07 -9.00 21.30
N VAL A 116 -13.81 -8.61 21.54
CA VAL A 116 -12.87 -8.31 20.45
C VAL A 116 -12.52 -9.61 19.73
N LYS A 117 -12.85 -9.69 18.44
CA LYS A 117 -12.58 -10.84 17.56
C LYS A 117 -11.64 -10.51 16.40
N GLY A 118 -11.37 -9.23 16.16
CA GLY A 118 -10.38 -8.78 15.19
C GLY A 118 -9.49 -7.68 15.76
N LEU A 119 -8.21 -7.69 15.38
CA LEU A 119 -7.22 -6.68 15.69
C LEU A 119 -6.51 -6.27 14.39
N ILE A 120 -6.78 -5.05 13.93
CA ILE A 120 -6.10 -4.43 12.80
C ILE A 120 -5.09 -3.41 13.33
N ILE A 121 -3.82 -3.56 12.98
CA ILE A 121 -2.75 -2.65 13.41
C ILE A 121 -2.22 -1.93 12.17
N ASN A 122 -2.44 -0.61 12.09
CA ASN A 122 -2.08 0.22 10.95
C ASN A 122 -1.52 1.59 11.38
N GLN A 123 -0.20 1.79 11.49
CA GLN A 123 0.87 0.91 11.02
C GLN A 123 1.34 -0.08 12.09
N ALA A 124 1.76 -1.26 11.67
CA ALA A 124 2.51 -2.19 12.51
C ALA A 124 3.98 -1.73 12.63
N VAL A 125 4.17 -0.63 13.38
CA VAL A 125 5.47 0.02 13.69
C VAL A 125 6.36 -0.87 14.58
N PRO A 126 7.67 -0.58 14.73
CA PRO A 126 8.55 -1.34 15.62
C PRO A 126 8.01 -1.42 17.06
N GLY A 127 8.01 -2.63 17.62
CA GLY A 127 7.44 -2.93 18.94
C GLY A 127 6.06 -3.60 18.86
N THR A 128 5.45 -3.66 17.68
CA THR A 128 4.17 -4.35 17.45
C THR A 128 4.29 -5.85 17.73
N ASN A 129 5.36 -6.50 17.28
CA ASN A 129 5.56 -7.93 17.51
C ASN A 129 5.59 -8.28 19.00
N ALA A 130 6.30 -7.49 19.82
CA ALA A 130 6.35 -7.71 21.27
C ALA A 130 4.98 -7.49 21.94
N ALA A 131 4.21 -6.50 21.48
CA ALA A 131 2.86 -6.24 21.98
C ALA A 131 1.89 -7.38 21.63
N VAL A 132 2.01 -7.94 20.42
CA VAL A 132 1.18 -9.06 19.96
C VAL A 132 1.61 -10.39 20.59
N ASP A 133 2.91 -10.63 20.80
CA ASP A 133 3.38 -11.79 21.57
C ASP A 133 2.71 -11.82 22.94
N LYS A 134 2.61 -10.65 23.60
CA LYS A 134 1.95 -10.55 24.90
C LYS A 134 0.45 -10.85 24.85
N LEU A 135 -0.22 -10.50 23.77
CA LEU A 135 -1.63 -10.87 23.53
C LEU A 135 -1.77 -12.39 23.43
N LEU A 136 -0.95 -12.99 22.57
CA LEU A 136 -0.99 -14.41 22.22
C LEU A 136 -0.66 -15.34 23.41
N GLU A 137 0.00 -14.84 24.45
CA GLU A 137 0.13 -15.55 25.74
C GLU A 137 -1.22 -15.83 26.42
N THR A 138 -2.27 -15.08 26.09
CA THR A 138 -3.57 -15.12 26.77
C THR A 138 -4.77 -15.36 25.87
N ARG A 139 -4.66 -15.06 24.57
CA ARG A 139 -5.74 -15.09 23.58
C ARG A 139 -5.18 -15.56 22.23
N ASP A 140 -5.73 -16.63 21.67
CA ASP A 140 -5.41 -17.15 20.32
C ASP A 140 -6.63 -17.17 19.38
N ASP A 141 -7.76 -16.59 19.82
CA ASP A 141 -9.03 -16.55 19.08
C ASP A 141 -9.27 -15.24 18.30
N ILE A 142 -8.32 -14.30 18.33
CA ILE A 142 -8.43 -13.00 17.66
C ILE A 142 -7.77 -13.09 16.29
N PHE A 143 -8.49 -12.66 15.24
CA PHE A 143 -7.90 -12.47 13.92
C PHE A 143 -7.00 -11.22 13.90
N ILE A 144 -5.73 -11.37 13.57
CA ILE A 144 -4.72 -10.31 13.62
C ILE A 144 -4.28 -9.91 12.21
N SER A 145 -4.51 -8.64 11.87
CA SER A 145 -4.06 -8.04 10.62
C SER A 145 -2.96 -7.01 10.86
N TYR A 146 -1.82 -7.18 10.20
CA TYR A 146 -0.76 -6.18 10.17
C TYR A 146 -0.81 -5.40 8.86
N CYS A 147 -0.96 -4.09 8.97
CA CYS A 147 -0.84 -3.18 7.84
C CYS A 147 0.52 -2.48 7.91
N THR A 148 1.19 -2.38 6.76
CA THR A 148 2.48 -1.70 6.57
C THR A 148 3.54 -2.06 7.64
N PRO A 149 3.81 -3.36 7.87
CA PRO A 149 4.70 -3.78 8.95
C PRO A 149 6.14 -3.30 8.75
N GLN A 150 6.75 -2.85 9.85
CA GLN A 150 8.10 -2.28 9.87
C GLN A 150 9.15 -3.18 10.54
N GLU A 151 8.75 -4.38 10.98
CA GLU A 151 9.63 -5.38 11.56
C GLU A 151 10.01 -6.45 10.51
N ASN A 152 10.86 -7.40 10.91
CA ASN A 152 11.38 -8.44 10.02
C ASN A 152 10.23 -9.30 9.42
N PRO A 153 10.13 -9.45 8.09
CA PRO A 153 8.96 -10.09 7.47
C PRO A 153 8.63 -11.52 7.93
N PRO A 154 9.61 -12.43 8.14
CA PRO A 154 9.33 -13.75 8.72
C PRO A 154 8.68 -13.67 10.10
N ASP A 155 9.19 -12.80 10.99
CA ASP A 155 8.66 -12.65 12.35
C ASP A 155 7.24 -12.09 12.32
N VAL A 156 6.94 -11.19 11.38
CA VAL A 156 5.59 -10.68 11.15
C VAL A 156 4.64 -11.79 10.67
N ALA A 157 5.09 -12.63 9.73
CA ALA A 157 4.30 -13.73 9.18
C ALA A 157 3.99 -14.85 10.18
N GLU A 158 4.76 -14.97 11.26
CA GLU A 158 4.47 -15.91 12.34
C GLU A 158 3.31 -15.45 13.25
N ARG A 159 2.96 -14.16 13.24
CA ARG A 159 2.03 -13.53 14.19
C ARG A 159 0.72 -13.07 13.57
N ALA A 160 0.77 -12.61 12.32
CA ALA A 160 -0.38 -12.03 11.64
C ALA A 160 -1.10 -13.08 10.77
N ASP A 161 -2.43 -13.12 10.87
CA ASP A 161 -3.28 -13.90 9.97
C ASP A 161 -3.38 -13.27 8.58
N LEU A 162 -3.33 -11.93 8.52
CA LEU A 162 -3.33 -11.15 7.29
C LEU A 162 -2.25 -10.07 7.34
N ILE A 163 -1.48 -9.96 6.27
CA ILE A 163 -0.50 -8.89 6.08
C ILE A 163 -0.89 -8.08 4.86
N LEU A 164 -1.12 -6.79 5.06
CA LEU A 164 -1.37 -5.82 4.01
C LEU A 164 -0.14 -4.91 3.89
N ASN A 165 0.62 -5.07 2.82
CA ASN A 165 1.78 -4.24 2.55
C ASN A 165 1.77 -3.76 1.09
N PRO A 166 2.00 -2.47 0.82
CA PRO A 166 2.34 -2.01 -0.51
C PRO A 166 3.58 -2.73 -1.02
N ASP A 167 3.73 -2.85 -2.34
CA ASP A 167 4.96 -3.36 -2.93
C ASP A 167 6.07 -2.30 -2.84
N GLU A 168 6.58 -2.09 -1.63
CA GLU A 168 7.61 -1.10 -1.34
C GLU A 168 8.92 -1.40 -2.07
N LEU A 169 9.24 -2.68 -2.32
CA LEU A 169 10.43 -3.03 -3.10
C LEU A 169 10.28 -2.55 -4.55
N LYS A 170 9.10 -2.72 -5.15
CA LYS A 170 8.84 -2.22 -6.50
C LYS A 170 8.89 -0.70 -6.60
N MET A 171 8.62 0.02 -5.51
CA MET A 171 8.84 1.47 -5.47
C MET A 171 10.31 1.87 -5.69
N GLY A 172 11.27 0.98 -5.38
CA GLY A 172 12.68 1.17 -5.71
C GLY A 172 12.91 1.38 -7.21
N ASP A 173 12.14 0.71 -8.06
CA ASP A 173 12.16 0.96 -9.51
C ASP A 173 11.23 2.11 -9.90
N ALA A 174 10.00 2.09 -9.38
CA ALA A 174 8.91 2.91 -9.89
C ALA A 174 9.14 4.41 -9.62
N ILE A 175 9.70 4.77 -8.45
CA ILE A 175 9.95 6.17 -8.09
C ILE A 175 10.98 6.82 -9.03
N PRO A 176 12.20 6.25 -9.25
CA PRO A 176 13.14 6.82 -10.22
C PRO A 176 12.57 6.93 -11.64
N ILE A 177 11.84 5.91 -12.10
CA ILE A 177 11.21 5.91 -13.42
C ILE A 177 10.18 7.05 -13.52
N GLN A 178 9.35 7.22 -12.48
CA GLN A 178 8.36 8.28 -12.45
C GLN A 178 9.02 9.67 -12.37
N ALA A 179 10.06 9.82 -11.55
CA ALA A 179 10.84 11.05 -11.47
C ALA A 179 11.43 11.44 -12.83
N GLN A 180 12.04 10.49 -13.55
CA GLN A 180 12.58 10.73 -14.90
C GLN A 180 11.47 11.11 -15.90
N LYS A 181 10.31 10.45 -15.88
CA LYS A 181 9.17 10.79 -16.74
C LYS A 181 8.67 12.22 -16.51
N LEU A 182 8.76 12.70 -15.26
CA LEU A 182 8.42 14.07 -14.88
C LEU A 182 9.56 15.08 -15.18
N GLY A 183 10.67 14.63 -15.76
CA GLY A 183 11.77 15.49 -16.21
C GLY A 183 12.96 15.59 -15.25
N ALA A 184 12.95 14.86 -14.13
CA ALA A 184 14.00 14.98 -13.12
C ALA A 184 15.40 14.60 -13.66
N LYS A 185 16.41 15.31 -13.15
CA LYS A 185 17.85 15.03 -13.29
C LYS A 185 18.47 14.51 -12.00
N THR A 186 17.89 14.87 -10.86
CA THR A 186 18.30 14.42 -9.54
C THR A 186 17.09 13.88 -8.78
N LEU A 187 17.26 12.78 -8.05
CA LEU A 187 16.32 12.27 -7.06
C LEU A 187 16.95 12.38 -5.68
N VAL A 188 16.37 13.24 -4.85
CA VAL A 188 16.70 13.37 -3.43
C VAL A 188 15.84 12.40 -2.63
N HIS A 189 16.51 11.54 -1.85
CA HIS A 189 15.91 10.57 -0.96
C HIS A 189 16.15 10.99 0.50
N TYR A 190 15.10 11.47 1.16
CA TYR A 190 15.10 11.78 2.59
C TYR A 190 14.80 10.54 3.42
N SER A 191 15.69 10.24 4.38
CA SER A 191 15.49 9.17 5.36
C SER A 191 16.30 9.42 6.63
N PHE A 192 16.28 8.48 7.56
CA PHE A 192 16.99 8.54 8.84
C PHE A 192 17.37 7.14 9.34
N PRO A 193 18.30 7.02 10.32
CA PRO A 193 18.89 5.73 10.71
C PRO A 193 17.89 4.62 11.05
N ARG A 194 16.81 4.93 11.78
CA ARG A 194 15.76 3.95 12.12
C ARG A 194 15.15 3.34 10.85
N HIS A 195 14.68 4.16 9.91
CA HIS A 195 14.14 3.64 8.65
C HIS A 195 15.18 2.87 7.83
N MET A 196 16.45 3.27 7.88
CA MET A 196 17.52 2.55 7.18
C MET A 196 17.96 1.24 7.88
N SER A 197 17.51 1.00 9.11
CA SER A 197 17.63 -0.31 9.77
C SER A 197 16.49 -1.28 9.44
N ILE A 198 15.38 -0.79 8.84
CA ILE A 198 14.27 -1.64 8.40
C ILE A 198 14.65 -2.31 7.08
N VAL A 199 14.63 -3.64 7.06
CA VAL A 199 15.13 -4.47 5.95
C VAL A 199 14.48 -4.08 4.62
N MET A 200 13.16 -3.93 4.59
CA MET A 200 12.41 -3.59 3.37
C MET A 200 12.76 -2.19 2.84
N LEU A 201 12.89 -1.20 3.71
CA LEU A 201 13.20 0.18 3.32
C LEU A 201 14.66 0.32 2.87
N ALA A 202 15.59 -0.37 3.53
CA ALA A 202 16.99 -0.43 3.12
C ALA A 202 17.15 -1.08 1.75
N ALA A 203 16.45 -2.19 1.50
CA ALA A 203 16.41 -2.85 0.20
C ALA A 203 15.80 -1.97 -0.88
N ARG A 204 14.66 -1.29 -0.60
CA ARG A 204 14.05 -0.31 -1.51
C ARG A 204 15.03 0.79 -1.90
N ARG A 205 15.76 1.36 -0.93
CA ARG A 205 16.76 2.40 -1.20
C ARG A 205 17.87 1.88 -2.12
N GLN A 206 18.37 0.66 -1.88
CA GLN A 206 19.41 0.08 -2.73
C GLN A 206 18.90 -0.10 -4.18
N LEU A 207 17.69 -0.64 -4.36
CA LEU A 207 17.05 -0.76 -5.67
C LEU A 207 16.87 0.62 -6.34
N MET A 208 16.54 1.64 -5.56
CA MET A 208 16.42 3.02 -6.04
C MET A 208 17.75 3.58 -6.55
N ILE A 209 18.84 3.37 -5.81
CA ILE A 209 20.20 3.76 -6.24
C ILE A 209 20.57 3.07 -7.56
N ASP A 210 20.34 1.75 -7.63
CA ASP A 210 20.69 0.95 -8.80
C ASP A 210 19.87 1.38 -10.03
N LYS A 211 18.57 1.64 -9.84
CA LYS A 211 17.70 2.14 -10.91
C LYS A 211 18.08 3.54 -11.37
N CYS A 212 18.38 4.46 -10.46
CA CYS A 212 18.86 5.80 -10.80
C CYS A 212 20.13 5.73 -11.66
N LYS A 213 21.09 4.87 -11.28
CA LYS A 213 22.31 4.63 -12.05
C LYS A 213 22.02 4.07 -13.44
N GLU A 214 21.10 3.12 -13.55
CA GLU A 214 20.69 2.53 -14.84
C GLU A 214 20.10 3.56 -15.80
N ILE A 215 19.24 4.44 -15.30
CA ILE A 215 18.50 5.41 -16.13
C ILE A 215 19.21 6.76 -16.27
N GLY A 216 20.37 6.95 -15.64
CA GLY A 216 21.15 8.19 -15.69
C GLY A 216 20.56 9.34 -14.86
N LEU A 217 19.90 9.02 -13.74
CA LEU A 217 19.41 9.98 -12.75
C LEU A 217 20.42 10.10 -11.60
N GLU A 218 20.78 11.33 -11.20
CA GLU A 218 21.61 11.51 -10.01
C GLU A 218 20.81 11.15 -8.77
N PHE A 219 21.39 10.36 -7.86
CA PHE A 219 20.75 10.00 -6.60
C PHE A 219 21.48 10.70 -5.44
N TYR A 220 20.73 11.38 -4.57
CA TYR A 220 21.26 12.08 -3.41
C TYR A 220 20.54 11.63 -2.14
N ASP A 221 21.28 11.06 -1.19
CA ASP A 221 20.75 10.80 0.14
C ASP A 221 20.84 12.03 1.02
N ALA A 222 19.70 12.38 1.61
CA ALA A 222 19.60 13.41 2.62
C ALA A 222 19.13 12.78 3.94
N THR A 223 19.87 13.07 5.01
CA THR A 223 19.52 12.60 6.35
C THR A 223 18.61 13.61 7.02
N ALA A 224 17.33 13.28 7.15
CA ALA A 224 16.36 14.06 7.92
C ALA A 224 16.40 13.65 9.40
N PRO A 225 15.83 14.46 10.32
CA PRO A 225 15.64 14.04 11.71
C PRO A 225 14.57 12.95 11.79
N ASP A 226 14.73 11.98 12.70
CA ASP A 226 13.69 11.00 12.98
C ASP A 226 12.53 11.68 13.74
N PRO A 227 11.27 11.61 13.26
CA PRO A 227 10.12 12.19 13.95
C PRO A 227 9.88 11.64 15.36
N THR A 228 10.43 10.46 15.70
CA THR A 228 10.35 9.87 17.04
C THR A 228 11.55 10.19 17.92
N SER A 229 12.49 11.03 17.46
CA SER A 229 13.61 11.50 18.28
C SER A 229 13.22 12.74 19.10
N ASP A 230 14.15 13.25 19.90
CA ASP A 230 13.93 14.43 20.77
C ASP A 230 13.50 15.71 20.02
N VAL A 231 13.75 15.78 18.71
CA VAL A 231 13.29 16.90 17.87
C VAL A 231 11.80 16.81 17.52
N GLY A 232 11.21 15.63 17.66
CA GLY A 232 9.82 15.32 17.38
C GLY A 232 9.38 15.52 15.92
N VAL A 233 8.09 15.27 15.70
CA VAL A 233 7.40 15.57 14.43
C VAL A 233 7.63 17.02 13.98
N PRO A 234 7.48 18.06 14.83
CA PRO A 234 7.67 19.45 14.38
C PRO A 234 9.08 19.74 13.88
N GLY A 235 10.12 19.21 14.53
CA GLY A 235 11.51 19.40 14.12
C GLY A 235 11.82 18.74 12.78
N ALA A 236 11.31 17.51 12.58
CA ALA A 236 11.42 16.81 11.30
C ALA A 236 10.72 17.56 10.15
N GLN A 237 9.52 18.08 10.40
CA GLN A 237 8.76 18.87 9.41
C GLN A 237 9.48 20.18 9.06
N GLN A 238 10.00 20.89 10.06
CA GLN A 238 10.74 22.14 9.86
C GLN A 238 12.01 21.91 9.03
N PHE A 239 12.74 20.82 9.29
CA PHE A 239 13.91 20.46 8.48
C PHE A 239 13.57 20.33 6.99
N ILE A 240 12.48 19.63 6.65
CA ILE A 240 12.05 19.46 5.25
C ILE A 240 11.74 20.81 4.59
N LEU A 241 11.01 21.69 5.29
CA LEU A 241 10.66 23.02 4.77
C LEU A 241 11.91 23.88 4.48
N GLU A 242 12.98 23.69 5.25
CA GLU A 242 14.24 24.44 5.08
C GLU A 242 15.21 23.80 4.10
N ASP A 243 15.24 22.48 3.99
CA ASP A 243 16.26 21.76 3.23
C ASP A 243 15.90 21.63 1.74
N VAL A 244 14.63 21.40 1.42
CA VAL A 244 14.15 21.34 0.02
C VAL A 244 14.57 22.56 -0.81
N PRO A 245 14.33 23.82 -0.40
CA PRO A 245 14.77 24.98 -1.19
C PRO A 245 16.30 25.05 -1.34
N LYS A 246 17.09 24.66 -0.32
CA LYS A 246 18.55 24.62 -0.41
C LYS A 246 19.04 23.59 -1.42
N LEU A 247 18.37 22.44 -1.51
CA LEU A 247 18.70 21.41 -2.49
C LEU A 247 18.23 21.78 -3.90
N VAL A 248 17.12 22.52 -4.04
CA VAL A 248 16.73 23.14 -5.32
C VAL A 248 17.74 24.19 -5.76
N ASP A 249 18.26 25.04 -4.86
CA ASP A 249 19.32 26.00 -5.19
C ASP A 249 20.61 25.30 -5.64
N ARG A 250 20.91 24.12 -5.08
CA ARG A 250 22.09 23.32 -5.42
C ARG A 250 21.96 22.54 -6.73
N PHE A 251 20.84 21.84 -6.92
CA PHE A 251 20.65 20.88 -8.02
C PHE A 251 19.74 21.39 -9.15
N GLY A 252 19.01 22.46 -8.92
CA GLY A 252 18.03 23.02 -9.85
C GLY A 252 16.61 22.48 -9.63
N LYS A 253 15.66 23.01 -10.41
CA LYS A 253 14.23 22.67 -10.31
C LYS A 253 13.88 21.30 -10.87
N ASP A 254 14.72 20.73 -11.73
CA ASP A 254 14.57 19.35 -12.22
C ASP A 254 15.02 18.33 -11.15
N THR A 255 14.72 18.60 -9.88
CA THR A 255 15.02 17.73 -8.74
C THR A 255 13.73 17.13 -8.22
N ALA A 256 13.68 15.81 -8.18
CA ALA A 256 12.62 15.04 -7.55
C ALA A 256 12.91 14.82 -6.07
N PHE A 257 11.89 14.94 -5.23
CA PHE A 257 12.02 14.72 -3.79
C PHE A 257 11.12 13.61 -3.30
N PHE A 258 11.69 12.67 -2.55
CA PHE A 258 10.98 11.58 -1.89
C PHE A 258 11.43 11.49 -0.43
N SER A 259 10.52 11.15 0.47
CA SER A 259 10.85 10.83 1.87
C SER A 259 10.25 9.50 2.29
N THR A 260 10.91 8.81 3.21
CA THR A 260 10.49 7.48 3.67
C THR A 260 9.42 7.50 4.77
N ASN A 261 8.94 8.67 5.23
CA ASN A 261 8.08 8.78 6.41
C ASN A 261 6.83 9.65 6.19
N CYS A 262 5.69 9.21 6.74
CA CYS A 262 4.37 9.84 6.60
C CYS A 262 4.31 11.27 7.15
N ALA A 263 4.93 11.53 8.31
CA ALA A 263 4.88 12.85 8.97
C ALA A 263 5.58 13.96 8.17
N MET A 264 6.44 13.58 7.21
CA MET A 264 7.16 14.49 6.33
C MET A 264 6.42 14.80 5.02
N GLN A 265 5.34 14.09 4.68
CA GLN A 265 4.72 14.24 3.34
C GLN A 265 4.11 15.63 3.13
N THR A 266 3.34 16.14 4.10
CA THR A 266 2.73 17.47 4.02
C THR A 266 3.77 18.58 3.80
N PRO A 267 4.83 18.73 4.62
CA PRO A 267 5.85 19.75 4.37
C PRO A 267 6.65 19.47 3.09
N LEU A 268 6.87 18.21 2.71
CA LEU A 268 7.60 17.87 1.49
C LEU A 268 6.84 18.29 0.23
N ILE A 269 5.54 17.96 0.13
CA ILE A 269 4.68 18.38 -0.98
C ILE A 269 4.62 19.90 -1.05
N LYS A 270 4.43 20.57 0.09
CA LYS A 270 4.39 22.02 0.16
C LYS A 270 5.68 22.65 -0.33
N ALA A 271 6.83 22.30 0.27
CA ALA A 271 8.12 22.89 -0.07
C ALA A 271 8.54 22.58 -1.51
N THR A 272 8.29 21.36 -1.98
CA THR A 272 8.64 20.94 -3.35
C THR A 272 7.82 21.72 -4.38
N SER A 273 6.51 21.84 -4.16
CA SER A 273 5.64 22.60 -5.07
C SER A 273 5.89 24.11 -5.02
N ASP A 274 6.17 24.68 -3.84
CA ASP A 274 6.53 26.10 -3.69
C ASP A 274 7.88 26.43 -4.37
N ALA A 275 8.84 25.50 -4.34
CA ALA A 275 10.13 25.65 -5.01
C ALA A 275 10.07 25.43 -6.54
N GLY A 276 8.93 24.94 -7.05
CA GLY A 276 8.77 24.59 -8.46
C GLY A 276 9.52 23.32 -8.86
N ALA A 277 9.72 22.39 -7.92
CA ALA A 277 10.44 21.15 -8.10
C ALA A 277 9.48 19.95 -8.25
N ILE A 278 10.02 18.73 -8.37
CA ILE A 278 9.25 17.54 -8.73
C ILE A 278 8.93 16.71 -7.49
N TYR A 279 7.66 16.35 -7.33
CA TYR A 279 7.22 15.41 -6.30
C TYR A 279 6.62 14.16 -6.97
N PRO A 280 7.38 13.06 -7.12
CA PRO A 280 6.97 11.92 -7.95
C PRO A 280 5.82 11.13 -7.35
N GLN A 281 5.84 10.90 -6.03
CA GLN A 281 4.79 10.23 -5.25
C GLN A 281 5.10 10.35 -3.75
N PRO A 282 4.10 10.13 -2.87
CA PRO A 282 4.34 10.02 -1.44
C PRO A 282 4.88 8.64 -1.03
N CYS A 283 5.26 8.47 0.25
CA CYS A 283 5.76 7.20 0.79
C CYS A 283 4.71 6.08 0.74
N CYS A 284 3.45 6.42 0.98
CA CYS A 284 2.29 5.54 0.84
C CYS A 284 1.35 6.15 -0.21
N PRO A 285 1.37 5.68 -1.48
CA PRO A 285 0.61 6.30 -2.57
C PRO A 285 -0.90 6.38 -2.31
N SER A 286 -1.38 7.59 -2.05
CA SER A 286 -2.80 7.93 -1.99
C SER A 286 -3.00 9.41 -2.36
N PRO A 287 -4.11 9.77 -3.05
CA PRO A 287 -4.49 11.17 -3.28
C PRO A 287 -4.72 11.97 -2.00
N TYR A 288 -5.04 11.32 -0.87
CA TYR A 288 -5.27 11.99 0.42
C TYR A 288 -3.99 12.12 1.25
N HIS A 289 -2.91 11.43 0.88
CA HIS A 289 -1.71 11.39 1.69
C HIS A 289 -0.91 12.68 1.55
N GLY A 290 -1.17 13.63 2.45
CA GLY A 290 -0.48 14.92 2.56
C GLY A 290 -0.93 15.99 1.55
N TYR A 291 -1.43 15.60 0.37
CA TYR A 291 -1.84 16.57 -0.67
C TYR A 291 -2.89 17.57 -0.21
N PRO A 292 -4.03 17.17 0.42
CA PRO A 292 -5.06 18.14 0.77
C PRO A 292 -4.55 19.20 1.74
N SER A 293 -3.88 18.77 2.81
CA SER A 293 -3.29 19.64 3.83
C SER A 293 -2.18 20.52 3.27
N ALA A 294 -1.31 20.00 2.38
CA ALA A 294 -0.21 20.76 1.80
C ALA A 294 -0.65 21.83 0.79
N LEU A 295 -1.77 21.60 0.11
CA LEU A 295 -2.28 22.45 -0.98
C LEU A 295 -3.52 23.26 -0.60
N GLY A 296 -4.02 23.12 0.64
CA GLY A 296 -5.20 23.83 1.13
C GLY A 296 -6.50 23.38 0.46
N ILE A 297 -6.60 22.09 0.14
CA ILE A 297 -7.78 21.50 -0.51
C ILE A 297 -8.71 20.96 0.58
N GLU A 298 -9.96 21.38 0.55
CA GLU A 298 -10.99 20.76 1.37
C GLU A 298 -11.26 19.34 0.86
N SER A 299 -11.12 18.35 1.74
CA SER A 299 -11.40 16.94 1.44
C SER A 299 -12.33 16.36 2.48
N THR A 300 -13.46 15.82 2.03
CA THR A 300 -14.45 15.14 2.88
C THR A 300 -14.88 13.84 2.22
N GLY A 301 -14.96 12.78 3.03
CA GLY A 301 -15.35 11.46 2.57
C GLY A 301 -14.29 10.73 1.72
N TYR A 302 -14.55 9.46 1.48
CA TYR A 302 -13.66 8.51 0.78
C TYR A 302 -14.37 7.78 -0.37
N SER A 303 -15.46 8.35 -0.91
CA SER A 303 -16.11 7.80 -2.11
C SER A 303 -15.24 7.97 -3.35
N VAL A 304 -15.55 7.22 -4.41
CA VAL A 304 -14.89 7.38 -5.72
C VAL A 304 -14.96 8.82 -6.21
N ASP A 305 -16.12 9.48 -6.05
CA ASP A 305 -16.31 10.88 -6.45
C ASP A 305 -15.50 11.84 -5.56
N ALA A 306 -15.43 11.58 -4.25
CA ALA A 306 -14.62 12.37 -3.33
C ALA A 306 -13.13 12.29 -3.69
N MET A 307 -12.65 11.09 -3.99
CA MET A 307 -11.27 10.86 -4.44
C MET A 307 -10.99 11.56 -5.77
N ALA A 308 -11.89 11.45 -6.75
CA ALA A 308 -11.77 12.13 -8.02
C ALA A 308 -11.71 13.66 -7.85
N ASN A 309 -12.48 14.22 -6.91
CA ASN A 309 -12.43 15.63 -6.57
C ASN A 309 -11.06 16.03 -6.00
N VAL A 310 -10.52 15.28 -5.03
CA VAL A 310 -9.20 15.55 -4.46
C VAL A 310 -8.10 15.51 -5.52
N ILE A 311 -8.14 14.54 -6.44
CA ILE A 311 -7.21 14.45 -7.57
C ILE A 311 -7.32 15.68 -8.48
N SER A 312 -8.54 16.07 -8.83
CA SER A 312 -8.81 17.25 -9.69
C SER A 312 -8.29 18.54 -9.04
N GLU A 313 -8.60 18.78 -7.78
CA GLU A 313 -8.17 20.00 -7.07
C GLU A 313 -6.65 20.01 -6.85
N THR A 314 -6.04 18.85 -6.60
CA THR A 314 -4.59 18.70 -6.54
C THR A 314 -3.95 19.11 -7.86
N ALA A 315 -4.46 18.61 -8.99
CA ALA A 315 -3.94 18.97 -10.31
C ALA A 315 -4.09 20.47 -10.61
N LYS A 316 -5.21 21.10 -10.21
CA LYS A 316 -5.41 22.56 -10.34
C LYS A 316 -4.42 23.35 -9.50
N ALA A 317 -4.23 22.96 -8.23
CA ALA A 317 -3.32 23.64 -7.31
C ALA A 317 -1.86 23.55 -7.76
N LEU A 318 -1.41 22.38 -8.22
CA LEU A 318 -0.07 22.19 -8.78
C LEU A 318 0.14 23.02 -10.05
N LYS A 319 -0.82 22.98 -10.99
CA LYS A 319 -0.77 23.78 -12.22
C LYS A 319 -0.71 25.29 -11.94
N ALA A 320 -1.43 25.77 -10.93
CA ALA A 320 -1.38 27.18 -10.52
C ALA A 320 0.00 27.60 -9.99
N LYS A 321 0.78 26.66 -9.45
CA LYS A 321 2.17 26.85 -9.03
C LYS A 321 3.19 26.65 -10.16
N GLY A 322 2.76 26.20 -11.34
CA GLY A 322 3.62 25.99 -12.50
C GLY A 322 4.41 24.68 -12.46
N VAL A 323 3.93 23.68 -11.70
CA VAL A 323 4.46 22.31 -11.64
C VAL A 323 3.43 21.29 -12.08
#